data_AF-A0AAW8KWK4-F1
#
_entry.id   AF-A0AAW8KWK4-F1
#
_cell.length_a   1.000
_cell.length_b   1.000
_cell.length_c   1.000
_cell.angle_alpha   90.00
_cell.angle_beta   90.00
_cell.angle_gamma   90.00
#
_symmetry.space_group_name_H-M   'P 1'
#
loop_
_entity.id
_entity.type
_entity.pdbx_description
1 polymer ?
#
loop_
_entity_poly.entity_id
_entity_poly.type
_entity_poly.pdbx_seq_one_letter_code
_entity_poly.pdbx_strand_id
1 'polypeptide(L)' 'SDRLIQSTEGVDVKYAHCCNPILGDTIQGHLTRRGLIVHRIRCHNLLHEQHLHPENIMPLQWKADDV' A
#
# COMPACT_ATOMS: atom_id res chain seq x y z
N SER A 1 -7.10 9.95 5.20
CA SER A 1 -5.76 9.63 5.75
C SER A 1 -4.78 9.18 4.68
N ASP A 2 -5.00 9.66 3.46
CA ASP A 2 -4.32 9.45 2.18
C ASP A 2 -3.12 10.38 1.98
N ARG A 3 -3.03 11.47 2.77
CA ARG A 3 -1.98 12.50 2.65
C ARG A 3 -0.55 12.01 2.97
N LEU A 4 -0.39 10.81 3.52
CA LEU A 4 0.88 10.26 3.99
C LEU A 4 1.59 9.40 2.93
N ILE A 5 0.97 9.13 1.78
CA ILE A 5 1.55 8.28 0.74
C ILE A 5 1.79 9.13 -0.51
N GLN A 6 2.94 8.93 -1.14
CA GLN A 6 3.32 9.68 -2.34
C GLN A 6 2.43 9.28 -3.53
N SER A 7 1.94 10.27 -4.28
CA SER A 7 1.23 10.08 -5.55
C SER A 7 -0.06 9.25 -5.50
N THR A 8 -0.79 9.23 -4.38
CA THR A 8 -2.11 8.55 -4.26
C THR A 8 -3.30 9.52 -4.26
N GLU A 9 -3.13 10.70 -4.86
CA GLU A 9 -4.16 11.73 -4.89
C GLU A 9 -5.37 11.28 -5.73
N GLY A 10 -6.58 11.40 -5.18
CA GLY A 10 -7.82 11.01 -5.85
C GLY A 10 -8.13 9.51 -5.83
N VAL A 11 -7.32 8.70 -5.13
CA VAL A 11 -7.57 7.25 -4.94
C VAL A 11 -8.07 7.01 -3.51
N ASP A 12 -9.08 6.14 -3.34
CA ASP A 12 -9.49 5.68 -2.00
C ASP A 12 -8.40 4.75 -1.45
N VAL A 13 -7.67 5.21 -0.43
CA VAL A 13 -6.55 4.49 0.18
C VAL A 13 -6.95 3.94 1.53
N LYS A 14 -6.74 2.65 1.74
CA LYS A 14 -7.01 1.93 3.00
C LYS A 14 -5.78 1.16 3.46
N TYR A 15 -5.65 0.98 4.77
CA TYR A 15 -4.57 0.17 5.35
C TYR A 15 -5.05 -1.26 5.59
N ALA A 16 -4.22 -2.24 5.25
CA ALA A 16 -4.56 -3.65 5.43
C ALA A 16 -4.57 -4.06 6.91
N HIS A 17 -5.68 -4.63 7.37
CA HIS A 17 -5.79 -5.17 8.74
C HIS A 17 -4.89 -6.38 9.02
N CYS A 18 -4.47 -7.11 7.99
CA CYS A 18 -3.64 -8.31 8.16
C CYS A 18 -2.19 -7.99 8.59
N CYS A 19 -1.70 -6.79 8.30
CA CYS A 19 -0.32 -6.40 8.63
C CYS A 19 -0.18 -5.03 9.28
N ASN A 20 -1.27 -4.26 9.39
CA ASN A 20 -1.38 -2.96 10.04
C ASN A 20 -0.16 -2.06 9.79
N PRO A 21 0.06 -1.60 8.54
CA PRO A 21 1.21 -0.76 8.21
C PRO A 21 1.23 0.52 9.04
N ILE A 22 2.41 0.90 9.50
CA ILE A 22 2.66 2.17 10.21
C ILE A 22 3.72 3.00 9.48
N LEU A 23 3.77 4.30 9.80
CA LEU A 23 4.79 5.20 9.29
C LEU A 23 6.20 4.64 9.55
N GLY A 24 7.03 4.64 8.52
CA GLY A 24 8.38 4.07 8.56
C GLY A 24 8.47 2.60 8.08
N ASP A 25 7.35 1.88 7.98
CA ASP A 25 7.36 0.54 7.36
C ASP A 25 7.69 0.62 5.88
N THR A 26 8.35 -0.40 5.34
CA THR A 26 8.43 -0.56 3.89
C THR A 26 7.11 -1.11 3.37
N ILE A 27 6.43 -0.33 2.54
CA ILE A 27 5.06 -0.59 2.08
C ILE A 27 4.96 -0.85 0.58
N GLN A 28 3.87 -1.50 0.20
CA GLN A 28 3.42 -1.71 -1.18
C GLN A 28 1.90 -1.62 -1.23
N GLY A 29 1.38 -1.31 -2.41
CA GLY A 29 -0.03 -1.15 -2.66
C GLY A 29 -0.60 -2.33 -3.43
N HIS A 30 -1.80 -2.77 -3.05
CA HIS A 30 -2.62 -3.70 -3.80
C HIS A 30 -3.84 -2.96 -4.35
N LEU A 31 -3.92 -2.81 -5.67
CA LEU A 31 -5.04 -2.24 -6.38
C LEU A 31 -6.21 -3.23 -6.39
N THR A 32 -7.31 -2.82 -5.76
CA THR A 32 -8.55 -3.57 -5.73
C THR A 32 -9.65 -2.80 -6.46
N ARG A 33 -10.79 -3.44 -6.71
CA ARG A 33 -11.98 -2.77 -7.27
C ARG A 33 -12.50 -1.62 -6.40
N ARG A 34 -12.12 -1.55 -5.12
CA ARG A 34 -12.58 -0.55 -4.15
C ARG A 34 -11.52 0.50 -3.82
N GLY A 35 -10.43 0.55 -4.61
CA GLY A 35 -9.30 1.43 -4.37
C GLY A 35 -8.05 0.67 -3.94
N LEU A 36 -7.12 1.41 -3.35
CA LEU A 36 -5.78 0.96 -3.04
C LEU A 36 -5.69 0.50 -1.59
N ILE A 37 -5.23 -0.74 -1.37
CA ILE A 37 -4.95 -1.26 -0.03
C ILE A 37 -3.44 -1.28 0.21
N VAL A 38 -3.00 -0.63 1.27
CA VAL A 38 -1.60 -0.55 1.68
C VAL A 38 -1.25 -1.76 2.54
N HIS A 39 -0.19 -2.45 2.15
CA HIS A 39 0.38 -3.58 2.86
C HIS A 39 1.86 -3.32 3.16
N ARG A 40 2.42 -4.04 4.13
CA ARG A 40 3.88 -4.17 4.26
C ARG A 40 4.41 -5.13 3.20
N ILE A 41 5.62 -4.90 2.70
CA ILE A 41 6.23 -5.73 1.64
C ILE A 41 6.28 -7.22 2.01
N ARG A 42 6.50 -7.54 3.30
CA ARG A 42 6.59 -8.93 3.78
C ARG A 42 5.25 -9.53 4.21
N CYS A 43 4.12 -8.91 3.86
CA CYS A 43 2.80 -9.44 4.18
C CYS A 43 2.52 -10.71 3.37
N HIS A 44 2.17 -11.81 4.03
CA HIS A 44 1.89 -13.09 3.36
C HIS A 44 0.79 -12.99 2.31
N ASN A 45 -0.32 -12.30 2.63
CA ASN A 45 -1.43 -12.12 1.70
C ASN A 45 -1.02 -11.27 0.49
N LEU A 46 -0.21 -10.22 0.71
CA LEU A 46 0.29 -9.42 -0.40
C LEU A 46 1.20 -10.25 -1.33
N LEU A 47 2.10 -11.05 -0.77
CA LEU A 47 3.00 -11.91 -1.55
C LEU A 47 2.22 -12.94 -2.37
N HIS A 48 1.12 -13.48 -1.82
CA HIS A 48 0.23 -14.36 -2.56
C HIS A 48 -0.41 -13.63 -3.76
N GLU A 49 -0.99 -12.45 -3.53
CA GLU A 49 -1.57 -11.63 -4.60
C GLU A 49 -0.52 -11.20 -5.63
N GLN A 50 0.70 -10.87 -5.21
CA GLN A 50 1.80 -10.52 -6.11
C GLN A 50 2.20 -11.67 -7.03
N HIS A 51 2.11 -12.92 -6.57
CA HIS A 51 2.38 -14.08 -7.40
C HIS A 51 1.25 -14.36 -8.41
N LEU A 52 -0.01 -14.11 -8.03
CA LEU A 52 -1.16 -14.36 -8.90
C LEU A 52 -1.44 -13.22 -9.88
N HIS A 53 -1.33 -11.98 -9.41
CA HIS A 53 -1.74 -10.76 -10.08
C HIS A 53 -0.71 -9.63 -9.85
N PRO A 54 0.53 -9.77 -10.35
CA PRO A 54 1.58 -8.77 -10.17
C PRO A 54 1.20 -7.40 -10.75
N GLU A 55 0.34 -7.34 -11.76
CA GLU A 55 -0.18 -6.10 -12.35
C GLU A 55 -1.03 -5.25 -11.38
N ASN A 56 -1.58 -5.88 -10.34
CA ASN A 56 -2.35 -5.18 -9.32
C ASN A 56 -1.46 -4.68 -8.17
N ILE A 57 -0.16 -4.96 -8.19
CA ILE A 57 0.77 -4.54 -7.15
C ILE A 57 1.49 -3.28 -7.60
N MET A 58 1.43 -2.24 -6.78
CA MET A 58 2.10 -0.98 -7.05
C MET A 58 3.12 -0.64 -5.96
N PRO A 59 4.30 -0.12 -6.34
CA PRO A 59 5.25 0.42 -5.37
C PRO A 59 4.64 1.64 -4.69
N LEU A 60 4.78 1.73 -3.37
CA LEU A 60 4.36 2.88 -2.59
C LEU A 60 5.50 3.35 -1.71
N GLN A 61 5.47 4.62 -1.38
CA GLN A 61 6.39 5.21 -0.41
C GLN A 61 5.62 6.18 0.47
N TRP A 62 5.97 6.19 1.75
CA TRP A 62 5.53 7.26 2.64
C TRP A 62 6.09 8.58 2.14
N LYS A 63 5.31 9.65 2.27
CA LYS A 63 5.87 10.99 2.13
C LYS A 63 6.95 11.14 3.18
N ALA A 64 8.15 11.55 2.76
CA ALA A 64 9.10 12.10 3.71
C ALA A 64 8.41 13.33 4.33
N ASP A 65 8.46 13.46 5.65
CA ASP A 65 8.16 14.76 6.24
C ASP A 65 9.16 15.74 5.61
N ASP A 66 8.66 16.71 4.85
CA ASP A 66 9.45 17.86 4.44
C ASP A 66 9.78 18.62 5.73
N VAL A 67 10.90 18.26 6.36
CA VAL A 67 11.55 19.05 7.42
C VAL A 67 12.37 20.15 6.78
#